data_AF-A0A962X498-F1
#
_entry.id   AF-A0A962X498-F1
#
_cell.length_a   1.000
_cell.length_b   1.000
_cell.length_c   1.000
_cell.angle_alpha   90.00
_cell.angle_beta   90.00
_cell.angle_gamma   90.00
#
_symmetry.space_group_name_H-M   'P 1'
#
loop_
_entity.id
_entity.type
_entity.pdbx_description
1 polymer ?
#
loop_
_entity_poly.entity_id
_entity_poly.type
_entity_poly.pdbx_seq_one_letter_code
_entity_poly.pdbx_strand_id
1 'polypeptide(L)'
;VLIGLQLFASPPLLTGLVALLLALTQMLRVAGWHHPGVWRIPILWVLYTGILWLIAGLLLLALSSFGLLGSNLAKHALGVGGIGILTLGMMARVSLGHSGRPIEPARSIAIAFILLNVAAALRVFGPLLPFGAYTFWVHLAGGIWIICFLLFCRVYLPILSRPRIDGKPG
;
A
#
# COMPACT_ATOMS: atom_id res chain seq x y z
N VAL A 1 -7.79 9.57 -15.76
CA VAL A 1 -8.94 10.43 -15.40
C VAL A 1 -8.61 11.39 -14.26
N LEU A 2 -8.44 10.95 -13.00
CA LEU A 2 -8.15 11.87 -11.86
C LEU A 2 -6.87 12.72 -12.03
N ILE A 3 -5.77 12.11 -12.50
CA ILE A 3 -4.53 12.85 -12.80
C ILE A 3 -4.77 13.91 -13.87
N GLY A 4 -5.56 13.60 -14.90
CA GLY A 4 -5.97 14.56 -15.92
C GLY A 4 -6.77 15.72 -15.32
N LEU A 5 -7.79 15.42 -14.50
CA LEU A 5 -8.60 16.45 -13.84
C LEU A 5 -7.75 17.40 -12.98
N GLN A 6 -6.74 16.87 -12.27
CA GLN A 6 -5.82 17.68 -11.47
C GLN A 6 -4.89 18.55 -12.34
N LEU A 7 -4.39 18.01 -13.45
CA LEU A 7 -3.51 18.74 -14.38
C LEU A 7 -4.25 19.86 -15.13
N PHE A 8 -5.54 19.68 -15.40
CA PHE A 8 -6.38 20.68 -16.07
C PHE A 8 -7.11 21.61 -15.10
N ALA A 9 -6.68 21.69 -13.83
CA ALA A 9 -7.29 22.53 -12.79
C ALA A 9 -8.82 22.39 -12.70
N SER A 10 -9.32 21.16 -12.85
CA SER A 10 -10.76 20.89 -12.84
C SER A 10 -11.39 21.30 -11.50
N PRO A 11 -12.69 21.67 -11.49
CA PRO A 11 -13.37 22.08 -10.27
C PRO A 11 -13.20 21.07 -9.13
N PRO A 12 -12.91 21.50 -7.90
CA PRO A 12 -12.72 20.60 -6.76
C PRO A 12 -13.90 19.65 -6.57
N LEU A 13 -15.13 20.14 -6.76
CA LEU A 13 -16.35 19.33 -6.71
C LEU A 13 -16.30 18.13 -7.67
N LEU A 14 -15.92 18.35 -8.93
CA LEU A 14 -15.84 17.28 -9.93
C LEU A 14 -14.79 16.23 -9.52
N THR A 15 -13.61 16.69 -9.08
CA THR A 15 -12.55 15.79 -8.61
C THR A 15 -13.04 14.95 -7.43
N GLY A 16 -13.73 15.55 -6.47
CA GLY A 16 -14.26 14.85 -5.30
C GLY A 16 -15.32 13.81 -5.66
N LEU A 17 -16.26 14.15 -6.55
CA LEU A 17 -17.29 13.22 -7.01
C LEU A 17 -16.70 12.04 -7.78
N VAL A 18 -15.74 12.28 -8.69
CA VAL A 18 -15.05 11.19 -9.41
C VAL A 18 -14.26 10.31 -8.42
N ALA A 19 -13.60 10.89 -7.42
CA ALA A 19 -12.89 10.13 -6.41
C ALA A 19 -13.83 9.23 -5.57
N LEU A 20 -15.02 9.73 -5.19
CA LEU A 20 -16.05 8.93 -4.51
C LEU A 20 -16.56 7.78 -5.37
N LEU A 21 -16.88 8.04 -6.64
CA LEU A 21 -17.34 6.99 -7.56
C LEU A 21 -16.27 5.90 -7.74
N LEU A 22 -14.99 6.30 -7.87
CA LEU A 22 -13.89 5.34 -7.93
C LEU A 22 -13.74 4.55 -6.63
N ALA A 23 -13.87 5.19 -5.46
CA ALA A 23 -13.83 4.50 -4.18
C ALA A 23 -14.95 3.44 -4.09
N LEU A 24 -16.19 3.81 -4.46
CA LEU A 24 -17.33 2.90 -4.45
C LEU A 24 -17.15 1.71 -5.40
N THR A 25 -16.69 1.96 -6.64
CA THR A 25 -16.43 0.86 -7.59
C THR A 25 -15.35 -0.10 -7.09
N GLN A 26 -14.30 0.41 -6.43
CA GLN A 26 -13.28 -0.45 -5.82
C GLN A 26 -13.83 -1.23 -4.63
N MET A 27 -14.66 -0.63 -3.77
CA MET A 27 -15.33 -1.34 -2.67
C MET A 27 -16.19 -2.49 -3.18
N LEU A 28 -17.05 -2.24 -4.19
CA LEU A 28 -17.90 -3.26 -4.80
C LEU A 28 -17.08 -4.40 -5.41
N ARG A 29 -15.98 -4.06 -6.10
CA ARG A 29 -15.06 -5.04 -6.67
C ARG A 29 -14.41 -5.91 -5.59
N VAL A 30 -13.88 -5.30 -4.53
CA VAL A 30 -13.25 -6.04 -3.43
C VAL A 30 -14.27 -6.91 -2.71
N ALA A 31 -15.49 -6.41 -2.49
CA ALA A 31 -16.56 -7.20 -1.89
C ALA A 31 -16.91 -8.43 -2.76
N GLY A 32 -16.96 -8.28 -4.09
CA GLY A 32 -17.21 -9.39 -5.01
C GLY A 32 -16.07 -10.39 -5.13
N TRP A 33 -14.82 -10.00 -4.81
CA TRP A 33 -13.65 -10.89 -4.84
C TRP A 33 -13.33 -11.51 -3.48
N HIS A 34 -13.89 -10.96 -2.40
CA HIS A 34 -13.53 -11.31 -1.05
C HIS A 34 -13.87 -12.78 -0.74
N HIS A 35 -12.90 -13.47 -0.16
CA HIS A 35 -13.09 -14.76 0.46
C HIS A 35 -12.45 -14.73 1.85
N PRO A 36 -13.09 -15.23 2.92
CA PRO A 36 -12.55 -15.17 4.28
C PRO A 36 -11.15 -15.80 4.42
N GLY A 37 -10.85 -16.81 3.61
CA GLY A 37 -9.54 -17.48 3.59
C GLY A 37 -8.37 -16.57 3.18
N VAL A 38 -8.61 -15.44 2.53
CA VAL A 38 -7.56 -14.47 2.13
C VAL A 38 -6.70 -14.05 3.32
N TRP A 39 -7.32 -13.83 4.49
CA TRP A 39 -6.64 -13.35 5.69
C TRP A 39 -5.67 -14.36 6.30
N ARG A 40 -5.76 -15.64 5.90
CA ARG A 40 -4.85 -16.70 6.36
C ARG A 40 -3.58 -16.79 5.52
N ILE A 41 -3.54 -16.16 4.34
CA ILE A 41 -2.46 -16.28 3.37
C ILE A 41 -1.75 -14.93 3.23
N PRO A 42 -0.51 -14.76 3.75
CA PRO A 42 0.18 -13.48 3.77
C PRO A 42 0.32 -12.77 2.43
N ILE A 43 0.63 -13.53 1.39
CA ILE A 43 0.81 -12.95 0.05
C ILE A 43 -0.51 -12.46 -0.58
N LEU A 44 -1.65 -12.92 -0.07
CA LEU A 44 -2.96 -12.45 -0.51
C LEU A 44 -3.45 -11.27 0.32
N TRP A 45 -3.41 -11.38 1.66
CA TRP A 45 -3.96 -10.31 2.49
C TRP A 45 -3.19 -9.00 2.31
N VAL A 46 -1.88 -9.03 2.05
CA VAL A 46 -1.11 -7.81 1.78
C VAL A 46 -1.67 -7.05 0.57
N LEU A 47 -2.07 -7.76 -0.48
CA LEU A 47 -2.67 -7.15 -1.67
C LEU A 47 -4.03 -6.55 -1.35
N TYR A 48 -4.84 -7.26 -0.56
CA TYR A 48 -6.12 -6.72 -0.08
C TYR A 48 -5.93 -5.45 0.75
N THR A 49 -4.98 -5.42 1.68
CA THR A 49 -4.69 -4.21 2.47
C THR A 49 -4.24 -3.06 1.58
N GLY A 50 -3.45 -3.31 0.53
CA GLY A 50 -3.08 -2.29 -0.45
C GLY A 50 -4.29 -1.73 -1.21
N ILE A 51 -5.26 -2.56 -1.59
CA ILE A 51 -6.51 -2.07 -2.21
C ILE A 51 -7.38 -1.31 -1.19
N LEU A 52 -7.43 -1.74 0.08
CA LEU A 52 -8.12 -1.00 1.13
C LEU A 52 -7.51 0.40 1.33
N TRP A 53 -6.18 0.52 1.26
CA TRP A 53 -5.51 1.82 1.27
C TRP A 53 -5.78 2.66 0.02
N LEU A 54 -5.90 2.05 -1.16
CA LEU A 54 -6.34 2.73 -2.38
C LEU A 54 -7.76 3.32 -2.18
N ILE A 55 -8.69 2.53 -1.65
CA ILE A 55 -10.05 2.96 -1.34
C ILE A 55 -10.03 4.11 -0.32
N ALA A 56 -9.30 3.95 0.79
CA ALA A 56 -9.16 4.98 1.82
C ALA A 56 -8.55 6.26 1.24
N GLY A 57 -7.53 6.16 0.40
CA GLY A 57 -6.89 7.29 -0.27
C GLY A 57 -7.84 8.03 -1.22
N LEU A 58 -8.72 7.33 -1.94
CA LEU A 58 -9.75 7.94 -2.79
C LEU A 58 -10.83 8.64 -1.96
N LEU A 59 -11.26 8.07 -0.83
CA LEU A 59 -12.17 8.73 0.10
C LEU A 59 -11.55 9.99 0.71
N LEU A 60 -10.29 9.91 1.16
CA LEU A 60 -9.55 11.06 1.68
C LEU A 60 -9.36 12.15 0.60
N LEU A 61 -9.15 11.75 -0.66
CA LEU A 61 -9.08 12.69 -1.78
C LEU A 61 -10.42 13.41 -1.97
N ALA A 62 -11.54 12.69 -1.93
CA ALA A 62 -12.87 13.30 -2.01
C ALA A 62 -13.14 14.29 -0.88
N LEU A 63 -12.87 13.89 0.37
CA LEU A 63 -13.01 14.76 1.53
C LEU A 63 -12.14 16.00 1.42
N SER A 64 -10.90 15.85 0.92
CA SER A 64 -10.02 16.99 0.69
C SER A 64 -10.51 17.92 -0.42
N SER A 65 -11.06 17.37 -1.50
CA SER A 65 -11.68 18.14 -2.59
C SER A 65 -12.92 18.92 -2.14
N PHE A 66 -13.60 18.49 -1.08
CA PHE A 66 -14.69 19.23 -0.45
C PHE A 66 -14.23 20.20 0.65
N GLY A 67 -12.91 20.35 0.85
CA GLY A 67 -12.35 21.27 1.84
C GLY A 67 -12.38 20.76 3.29
N LEU A 68 -12.73 19.49 3.51
CA LEU A 68 -12.88 18.93 4.87
C LEU A 68 -11.56 18.47 5.48
N LEU A 69 -10.57 18.11 4.66
CA LEU A 69 -9.28 17.58 5.09
C LEU A 69 -8.13 18.10 4.21
N GLY A 70 -6.91 18.06 4.75
CA GLY A 70 -5.70 18.37 3.99
C GLY A 70 -5.37 17.31 2.93
N SER A 71 -4.97 17.74 1.73
CA SER A 71 -4.69 16.83 0.60
C SER A 71 -3.51 15.89 0.83
N ASN A 72 -2.65 16.19 1.81
CA ASN A 72 -1.50 15.34 2.16
C ASN A 72 -1.92 13.96 2.68
N LEU A 73 -3.05 13.85 3.40
CA LEU A 73 -3.55 12.57 3.90
C LEU A 73 -3.85 11.62 2.72
N ALA A 74 -4.56 12.13 1.71
CA ALA A 74 -4.89 11.37 0.51
C ALA A 74 -3.63 10.92 -0.23
N LYS A 75 -2.66 11.83 -0.43
CA LYS A 75 -1.39 11.52 -1.10
C LYS A 75 -0.62 10.40 -0.39
N HIS A 76 -0.53 10.45 0.93
CA HIS A 76 0.19 9.41 1.68
C HIS A 76 -0.59 8.10 1.79
N ALA A 77 -1.91 8.14 1.90
CA ALA A 77 -2.74 6.94 1.84
C ALA A 77 -2.60 6.23 0.48
N LEU A 78 -2.60 6.98 -0.63
CA LEU A 78 -2.42 6.43 -1.99
C LEU A 78 -0.98 5.95 -2.24
N GLY A 79 0.03 6.75 -1.85
CA GLY A 79 1.43 6.46 -2.14
C GLY A 79 2.04 5.43 -1.20
N VAL A 80 2.00 5.69 0.11
CA VAL A 80 2.61 4.83 1.14
C VAL A 80 1.74 3.60 1.38
N GLY A 81 0.43 3.81 1.58
CA GLY A 81 -0.52 2.73 1.80
C GLY A 81 -0.84 1.94 0.52
N GLY A 82 -1.34 2.59 -0.52
CA GLY A 82 -1.78 1.90 -1.74
C GLY A 82 -0.61 1.32 -2.52
N ILE A 83 0.19 2.19 -3.14
CA ILE A 83 1.29 1.79 -4.02
C ILE A 83 2.37 1.03 -3.22
N GLY A 84 2.78 1.53 -2.05
CA GLY A 84 3.80 0.90 -1.23
C GLY A 84 3.49 -0.54 -0.85
N ILE A 85 2.31 -0.78 -0.29
CA ILE A 85 1.93 -2.12 0.21
C ILE A 85 1.68 -3.08 -0.96
N LEU A 86 1.00 -2.63 -2.02
CA LEU A 86 0.82 -3.43 -3.24
C LEU A 86 2.17 -3.82 -3.84
N THR A 87 3.11 -2.87 -3.92
CA THR A 87 4.44 -3.11 -4.49
C THR A 87 5.21 -4.12 -3.66
N LEU A 88 5.24 -3.97 -2.34
CA LEU A 88 5.93 -4.93 -1.47
C LEU A 88 5.37 -6.36 -1.62
N GLY A 89 4.04 -6.49 -1.61
CA GLY A 89 3.38 -7.78 -1.81
C GLY A 89 3.65 -8.38 -3.19
N MET A 90 3.57 -7.57 -4.24
CA MET A 90 3.85 -8.00 -5.61
C MET A 90 5.30 -8.38 -5.82
N MET A 91 6.25 -7.61 -5.31
CA MET A 91 7.68 -7.94 -5.38
C MET A 91 7.96 -9.28 -4.69
N ALA A 92 7.44 -9.50 -3.48
CA ALA A 92 7.60 -10.76 -2.77
C ALA A 92 7.06 -11.96 -3.57
N ARG A 93 5.87 -11.80 -4.17
CA ARG A 93 5.22 -12.83 -4.99
C ARG A 93 6.02 -13.13 -6.26
N VAL A 94 6.40 -12.09 -6.99
CA VAL A 94 7.15 -12.18 -8.25
C VAL A 94 8.52 -12.79 -7.98
N SER A 95 9.23 -12.36 -6.93
CA SER A 95 10.52 -12.93 -6.56
C SER A 95 10.44 -14.44 -6.30
N LEU A 96 9.41 -14.93 -5.63
CA LEU A 96 9.22 -16.38 -5.41
C LEU A 96 8.84 -17.12 -6.71
N GLY A 97 7.84 -16.61 -7.44
CA GLY A 97 7.36 -17.24 -8.67
C GLY A 97 8.44 -17.33 -9.76
N HIS A 98 9.24 -16.29 -9.93
CA HIS A 98 10.31 -16.25 -10.92
C HIS A 98 11.62 -16.91 -10.46
N SER A 99 11.76 -17.27 -9.18
CA SER A 99 12.88 -18.09 -8.69
C SER A 99 12.55 -19.59 -8.61
N GLY A 100 11.34 -19.99 -9.06
CA GLY A 100 10.87 -21.39 -9.02
C GLY A 100 10.52 -21.88 -7.62
N ARG A 101 10.31 -20.96 -6.66
CA ARG A 101 10.01 -21.27 -5.25
C ARG A 101 8.51 -21.29 -4.99
N PRO A 102 8.04 -22.05 -3.97
CA PRO A 102 6.67 -21.91 -3.48
C PRO A 102 6.36 -20.45 -3.14
N ILE A 103 5.16 -19.97 -3.46
CA ILE A 103 4.71 -18.60 -3.19
C ILE A 103 4.25 -18.48 -1.73
N GLU A 104 5.16 -18.82 -0.82
CA GLU A 104 4.99 -18.76 0.62
C GLU A 104 6.08 -17.85 1.19
N PRO A 105 5.74 -16.60 1.55
CA PRO A 105 6.74 -15.68 2.08
C PRO A 105 7.24 -16.15 3.44
N ALA A 106 8.54 -15.93 3.70
CA ALA A 106 9.11 -16.16 5.03
C ALA A 106 8.37 -15.33 6.10
N ARG A 107 8.37 -15.81 7.35
CA ARG A 107 7.72 -15.10 8.47
C ARG A 107 8.20 -13.65 8.63
N SER A 108 9.48 -13.38 8.37
CA SER A 108 10.05 -12.02 8.39
C SER A 108 9.40 -11.09 7.35
N ILE A 109 8.97 -11.62 6.21
CA ILE A 109 8.29 -10.86 5.15
C ILE A 109 6.82 -10.62 5.52
N ALA A 110 6.15 -11.58 6.15
CA ALA A 110 4.82 -11.35 6.71
C ALA A 110 4.86 -10.24 7.80
N ILE A 111 5.91 -10.21 8.63
CA ILE A 111 6.15 -9.12 9.58
C ILE A 111 6.38 -7.80 8.82
N ALA A 112 7.16 -7.80 7.75
CA ALA A 112 7.36 -6.61 6.91
C ALA A 112 6.03 -6.07 6.34
N PHE A 113 5.12 -6.93 5.89
CA PHE A 113 3.78 -6.51 5.43
C PHE A 113 2.98 -5.80 6.52
N ILE A 114 3.05 -6.28 7.77
CA ILE A 114 2.39 -5.65 8.92
C ILE A 114 3.05 -4.31 9.22
N LEU A 115 4.38 -4.27 9.31
CA LEU A 115 5.13 -3.05 9.59
C LEU A 115 4.85 -1.97 8.55
N LEU A 116 4.70 -2.33 7.27
CA LEU A 116 4.39 -1.36 6.23
C LEU A 116 2.98 -0.77 6.36
N ASN A 117 2.00 -1.58 6.75
CA ASN A 117 0.65 -1.10 7.10
C ASN A 117 0.69 -0.14 8.29
N VAL A 118 1.49 -0.45 9.32
CA VAL A 118 1.70 0.44 10.47
C VAL A 118 2.38 1.74 10.04
N ALA A 119 3.43 1.68 9.21
CA ALA A 119 4.09 2.87 8.68
C ALA A 119 3.11 3.77 7.89
N ALA A 120 2.26 3.18 7.06
CA ALA A 120 1.21 3.91 6.33
C ALA A 120 0.21 4.57 7.29
N ALA A 121 -0.29 3.85 8.29
CA ALA A 121 -1.21 4.39 9.29
C ALA A 121 -0.60 5.55 10.07
N LEU A 122 0.64 5.40 10.53
CA LEU A 122 1.37 6.46 11.24
C LEU A 122 1.63 7.66 10.33
N ARG A 123 1.97 7.45 9.06
CA ARG A 123 2.23 8.55 8.11
C ARG A 123 0.97 9.37 7.83
N VAL A 124 -0.18 8.72 7.72
CA VAL A 124 -1.46 9.34 7.35
C VAL A 124 -2.14 9.97 8.56
N PHE A 125 -2.26 9.24 9.66
CA PHE A 125 -3.07 9.64 10.82
C PHE A 125 -2.25 10.18 11.99
N GLY A 126 -0.98 9.80 12.14
CA GLY A 126 -0.12 10.28 13.22
C GLY A 126 -0.04 11.82 13.30
N PRO A 127 0.18 12.53 12.17
CA PRO A 127 0.14 13.99 12.13
C PRO A 127 -1.16 14.67 12.57
N LEU A 128 -2.28 13.94 12.69
CA LEU A 128 -3.55 14.48 13.16
C LEU A 128 -3.64 14.49 14.70
N LEU A 129 -2.75 13.77 15.38
CA LEU A 129 -2.78 13.68 16.83
C LEU A 129 -2.23 14.96 17.46
N PRO A 130 -2.86 15.47 18.54
CA PRO A 130 -2.54 16.77 19.15
C PRO A 130 -1.18 16.82 19.86
N PHE A 131 -0.39 15.74 19.87
CA PHE A 131 0.91 15.65 20.54
C PHE A 131 2.05 16.42 19.85
N GLY A 132 1.74 17.36 18.95
CA GLY A 132 2.65 18.42 18.51
C GLY A 132 3.90 18.02 17.72
N ALA A 133 4.18 16.74 17.52
CA ALA A 133 5.42 16.28 16.91
C ALA A 133 5.19 15.72 15.49
N TYR A 134 4.76 16.58 14.56
CA TYR A 134 4.66 16.23 13.13
C TYR A 134 5.91 15.49 12.65
N THR A 135 7.07 16.07 12.95
CA THR A 135 8.40 15.55 12.59
C THR A 135 8.66 14.17 13.20
N PHE A 136 8.25 13.94 14.46
CA PHE A 136 8.38 12.64 15.10
C PHE A 136 7.58 11.56 14.36
N TRP A 137 6.30 11.80 14.07
CA TRP A 137 5.46 10.83 13.36
C TRP A 137 5.99 10.52 11.95
N VAL A 138 6.52 11.55 11.26
CA VAL A 138 7.15 11.38 9.95
C VAL A 138 8.41 10.51 10.06
N HIS A 139 9.30 10.77 11.01
CA HIS A 139 10.51 9.97 11.20
C HIS A 139 10.21 8.55 11.65
N LEU A 140 9.24 8.36 12.55
CA LEU A 140 8.83 7.03 13.02
C LEU A 140 8.28 6.20 11.86
N ALA A 141 7.36 6.77 11.06
CA ALA A 141 6.83 6.10 9.88
C ALA A 141 7.94 5.78 8.86
N GLY A 142 8.85 6.72 8.61
CA GLY A 142 10.00 6.53 7.73
C GLY A 142 10.97 5.45 8.21
N GLY A 143 11.25 5.39 9.52
CA GLY A 143 12.10 4.36 10.11
C GLY A 143 11.50 2.96 9.97
N ILE A 144 10.21 2.81 10.26
CA ILE A 144 9.49 1.54 10.07
C ILE A 144 9.47 1.13 8.60
N TRP A 145 9.26 2.08 7.69
CA TRP A 145 9.36 1.85 6.25
C TRP A 145 10.75 1.32 5.85
N ILE A 146 11.83 1.95 6.31
CA ILE A 146 13.20 1.50 6.03
C ILE A 146 13.42 0.08 6.54
N ILE A 147 13.02 -0.23 7.78
CA ILE A 147 13.15 -1.58 8.37
C ILE A 147 12.41 -2.60 7.50
N CYS A 148 11.20 -2.28 7.04
CA CYS A 148 10.41 -3.15 6.17
C CYS A 148 11.16 -3.49 4.87
N PHE A 149 11.71 -2.50 4.18
CA PHE A 149 12.45 -2.75 2.93
C PHE A 149 13.82 -3.40 3.16
N LEU A 150 14.46 -3.17 4.31
CA LEU A 150 15.66 -3.90 4.70
C LEU A 150 15.37 -5.39 4.94
N LEU A 151 14.24 -5.72 5.57
CA LEU A 151 13.79 -7.11 5.72
C LEU A 151 13.54 -7.76 4.36
N PHE A 152 12.90 -7.03 3.44
CA PHE A 152 12.71 -7.49 2.06
C PHE A 152 14.04 -7.77 1.38
N CYS A 153 14.96 -6.81 1.34
CA CYS A 153 16.27 -6.96 0.70
C CYS A 153 17.07 -8.12 1.32
N ARG A 154 17.09 -8.24 2.65
CA ARG A 154 17.80 -9.32 3.34
C ARG A 154 17.32 -10.71 2.90
N VAL A 155 16.02 -10.89 2.67
CA VAL A 155 15.43 -12.18 2.27
C VAL A 155 15.56 -12.42 0.77
N TYR A 156 15.23 -11.43 -0.05
CA TYR A 156 15.07 -11.62 -1.48
C TYR A 156 16.32 -11.36 -2.31
N LEU A 157 17.28 -10.55 -1.84
CA LEU A 157 18.55 -10.36 -2.53
C LEU A 157 19.28 -11.68 -2.80
N PRO A 158 19.52 -12.57 -1.80
CA PRO A 158 20.17 -13.86 -2.09
C PRO A 158 19.31 -14.80 -2.94
N ILE A 159 17.98 -14.65 -2.96
CA ILE A 159 17.09 -15.45 -3.80
C ILE A 159 17.23 -15.02 -5.27
N LEU A 160 17.28 -13.72 -5.52
CA LEU A 160 17.34 -13.14 -6.86
C LEU A 160 18.74 -13.13 -7.46
N SER A 161 19.78 -13.26 -6.62
CA SER A 161 21.18 -13.34 -7.08
C SER A 161 21.69 -14.77 -7.29
N ARG A 162 20.82 -15.79 -7.20
CA ARG A 162 21.18 -17.19 -7.41
C ARG A 162 20.34 -17.79 -8.53
N PRO A 163 20.86 -18.79 -9.26
CA PRO A 163 20.06 -19.52 -10.24
C PRO A 163 18.77 -20.05 -9.62
N ARG A 164 17.72 -20.13 -10.44
CA ARG A 164 16.47 -20.78 -10.07
C ARG A 164 16.70 -22.18 -9.52
N ILE A 165 15.87 -22.56 -8.54
CA ILE A 165 15.97 -23.89 -7.92
C ILE A 165 15.45 -25.03 -8.79
N ASP A 166 14.68 -24.70 -9.84
CA ASP A 166 14.13 -25.67 -10.79
C ASP A 166 15.00 -25.85 -12.05
N GLY A 167 16.16 -25.18 -12.12
CA GLY A 167 17.11 -25.28 -13.23
C GLY A 167 16.65 -24.68 -14.56
N LYS A 168 15.49 -24.01 -14.60
CA LYS A 168 15.01 -23.32 -15.80
C LYS A 168 15.76 -21.99 -16.02
N PRO A 169 15.72 -21.41 -17.23
CA PRO A 169 16.30 -20.09 -17.47
C PRO A 169 15.70 -19.03 -16.53
N GLY A 170 16.57 -18.20 -15.94
CA GLY A 170 16.22 -17.14 -14.99
C GLY A 170 17.13 -17.12 -13.77
#